data_AF-A0AA43Z7Q4-F1
#
_entry.id   AF-A0AA43Z7Q4-F1
#
_cell.length_a   1.000
_cell.length_b   1.000
_cell.length_c   1.000
_cell.angle_alpha   90.00
_cell.angle_beta   90.00
_cell.angle_gamma   90.00
#
_symmetry.space_group_name_H-M   'P 1'
#
loop_
_entity.id
_entity.type
_entity.pdbx_description
1 polymer ?
#
loop_
_entity_poly.entity_id
_entity_poly.type
_entity_poly.pdbx_seq_one_letter_code
_entity_poly.pdbx_strand_id
1 'polypeptide(L)'
;MTYLPLVYAHLATVVPAFGIGTWLMVRRKGTAHHRRLGHAYLLLMLATALVSLFMGATIGPRFFGHFGYIHAFSLLTLVSVPIAYFAARSGQVALHRNTMIGLYVGGLLIAGSFAFMPGRLLHGWLLGS
;
A
#
# COMPACT_ATOMS: atom_id res chain seq x y z
N MET A 1 8.81 -22.66 1.50
CA MET A 1 7.97 -22.86 0.30
C MET A 1 6.76 -21.91 0.22
N THR A 2 6.65 -20.85 1.04
CA THR A 2 5.43 -20.00 1.14
C THR A 2 5.55 -18.59 0.55
N TYR A 3 6.69 -18.23 -0.05
CA TYR A 3 6.96 -16.85 -0.46
C TYR A 3 6.23 -16.42 -1.76
N LEU A 4 6.29 -17.25 -2.81
CA LEU A 4 5.64 -16.95 -4.11
C LEU A 4 4.12 -16.72 -4.01
N PRO A 5 3.34 -17.56 -3.30
CA PRO A 5 1.91 -17.31 -3.11
C PRO A 5 1.61 -15.96 -2.44
N LEU A 6 2.40 -15.59 -1.43
CA LEU A 6 2.28 -14.28 -0.77
C LEU A 6 2.60 -13.14 -1.76
N VAL A 7 3.62 -13.31 -2.61
CA VAL A 7 3.98 -12.33 -3.64
C VAL A 7 2.82 -12.12 -4.62
N TYR A 8 2.21 -13.18 -5.14
CA TYR A 8 1.06 -13.03 -6.03
C TYR A 8 -0.14 -12.42 -5.32
N ALA A 9 -0.43 -12.80 -4.08
CA ALA A 9 -1.52 -12.20 -3.29
C ALA A 9 -1.28 -10.69 -3.04
N HIS A 10 -0.04 -10.30 -2.76
CA HIS A 10 0.34 -8.91 -2.59
C HIS A 10 0.23 -8.14 -3.91
N LEU A 11 0.74 -8.69 -5.01
CA LEU A 11 0.63 -8.07 -6.34
C LEU A 11 -0.82 -7.90 -6.79
N ALA A 12 -1.67 -8.91 -6.55
CA ALA A 12 -3.09 -8.89 -6.88
C ALA A 12 -3.87 -7.80 -6.12
N THR A 13 -3.35 -7.32 -4.99
CA THR A 13 -3.98 -6.26 -4.19
C THR A 13 -3.35 -4.90 -4.47
N VAL A 14 -2.02 -4.80 -4.50
CA VAL A 14 -1.30 -3.53 -4.64
C VAL A 14 -1.38 -2.94 -6.05
N VAL A 15 -1.40 -3.76 -7.10
CA VAL A 15 -1.45 -3.27 -8.49
C VAL A 15 -2.79 -2.59 -8.80
N PRO A 16 -3.96 -3.20 -8.49
CA PRO A 16 -5.23 -2.48 -8.60
C PRO A 16 -5.31 -1.28 -7.66
N ALA A 17 -4.76 -1.36 -6.44
CA ALA A 17 -4.74 -0.23 -5.50
C ALA A 17 -4.00 0.98 -6.10
N PHE A 18 -2.87 0.74 -6.77
CA PHE A 18 -2.12 1.78 -7.48
C PHE A 18 -2.93 2.44 -8.59
N GLY A 19 -3.57 1.64 -9.46
CA GLY A 19 -4.42 2.15 -10.53
C GLY A 19 -5.60 2.98 -10.02
N ILE A 20 -6.34 2.45 -9.04
CA ILE A 20 -7.48 3.14 -8.42
C ILE A 20 -7.01 4.40 -7.69
N GLY A 21 -5.93 4.31 -6.92
CA GLY A 21 -5.34 5.43 -6.20
C GLY A 21 -4.97 6.58 -7.14
N THR A 22 -4.27 6.27 -8.24
CA THR A 22 -3.93 7.26 -9.28
C THR A 22 -5.18 7.96 -9.80
N TRP A 23 -6.19 7.17 -10.16
CA TRP A 23 -7.44 7.68 -10.69
C TRP A 23 -8.17 8.59 -9.68
N LEU A 24 -8.22 8.21 -8.40
CA LEU A 24 -8.82 9.00 -7.33
C LEU A 24 -8.10 10.34 -7.12
N MET A 25 -6.77 10.37 -7.26
CA MET A 25 -5.97 11.59 -7.09
C MET A 25 -6.21 12.60 -8.22
N VAL A 26 -6.36 12.13 -9.46
CA VAL A 26 -6.54 13.01 -10.64
C VAL A 26 -8.00 13.46 -10.80
N ARG A 27 -8.96 12.59 -10.52
CA ARG A 27 -10.39 12.87 -10.77
C ARG A 27 -11.02 13.84 -9.76
N ARG A 28 -12.24 14.29 -10.09
CA ARG A 28 -13.09 15.11 -9.22
C ARG A 28 -13.46 14.34 -7.95
N LYS A 29 -13.21 14.96 -6.80
CA LYS A 29 -13.45 14.39 -5.46
C LYS A 29 -14.91 14.58 -5.05
N GLY A 30 -15.40 13.75 -4.12
CA GLY A 30 -16.76 13.85 -3.56
C GLY A 30 -17.91 13.25 -4.40
N THR A 31 -17.63 12.79 -5.62
CA THR A 31 -18.64 12.10 -6.47
C THR A 31 -19.01 10.72 -5.90
N ALA A 32 -20.14 10.15 -6.34
CA ALA A 32 -20.52 8.78 -5.98
C ALA A 32 -19.45 7.76 -6.42
N HIS A 33 -18.86 7.96 -7.62
CA HIS A 33 -17.76 7.13 -8.11
C HIS A 33 -16.51 7.26 -7.24
N HIS A 34 -16.13 8.47 -6.85
CA HIS A 34 -15.00 8.70 -5.95
C HIS A 34 -15.20 7.97 -4.61
N ARG A 35 -16.41 8.00 -4.05
CA ARG A 35 -16.72 7.29 -2.81
C ARG A 35 -16.60 5.77 -2.98
N ARG A 36 -17.22 5.16 -3.99
CA ARG A 36 -17.16 3.70 -4.20
C ARG A 36 -15.72 3.22 -4.42
N LEU A 37 -14.99 3.90 -5.30
CA LEU A 37 -13.59 3.55 -5.58
C LEU A 37 -12.67 3.83 -4.39
N GLY A 38 -12.97 4.86 -3.58
CA GLY A 38 -12.28 5.12 -2.32
C GLY A 38 -12.40 3.97 -1.32
N HIS A 39 -13.58 3.36 -1.18
CA HIS A 39 -13.76 2.18 -0.32
C HIS A 39 -12.98 0.98 -0.85
N ALA A 40 -13.06 0.72 -2.16
CA ALA A 40 -12.30 -0.36 -2.79
C ALA A 40 -10.78 -0.17 -2.60
N TYR A 41 -10.28 1.06 -2.80
CA TYR A 41 -8.89 1.42 -2.56
C TYR A 41 -8.46 1.14 -1.11
N LEU A 42 -9.25 1.58 -0.12
CA LEU A 42 -8.93 1.36 1.30
C LEU A 42 -8.91 -0.12 1.67
N LEU A 43 -9.83 -0.93 1.15
CA LEU A 43 -9.85 -2.38 1.35
C LEU A 43 -8.61 -3.06 0.73
N LEU A 44 -8.23 -2.65 -0.48
CA LEU A 44 -7.03 -3.18 -1.14
C LEU A 44 -5.75 -2.78 -0.39
N MET A 45 -5.66 -1.54 0.09
CA MET A 45 -4.53 -1.09 0.93
C MET A 45 -4.44 -1.87 2.23
N LEU A 46 -5.58 -2.15 2.88
CA LEU A 46 -5.65 -2.97 4.08
C LEU A 46 -5.14 -4.40 3.81
N ALA A 47 -5.64 -5.03 2.74
CA ALA A 47 -5.20 -6.38 2.35
C ALA A 47 -3.71 -6.40 2.00
N THR A 48 -3.23 -5.42 1.23
CA THR A 48 -1.82 -5.26 0.86
C THR A 48 -0.92 -5.18 2.10
N ALA A 49 -1.31 -4.36 3.09
CA ALA A 49 -0.58 -4.19 4.34
C ALA A 49 -0.55 -5.48 5.15
N LEU A 50 -1.68 -6.17 5.30
CA LEU A 50 -1.76 -7.44 6.01
C LEU A 50 -0.87 -8.52 5.36
N VAL A 51 -0.97 -8.71 4.04
CA VAL A 51 -0.13 -9.68 3.32
C VAL A 51 1.36 -9.34 3.46
N SER A 52 1.72 -8.05 3.38
CA SER A 52 3.11 -7.63 3.51
C SER A 52 3.71 -7.89 4.89
N LEU A 53 2.91 -7.94 5.96
CA LEU A 53 3.41 -8.31 7.29
C LEU A 53 3.89 -9.77 7.37
N PHE A 54 3.28 -10.66 6.58
CA PHE A 54 3.70 -12.06 6.48
C PHE A 54 4.88 -12.28 5.53
N MET A 55 5.27 -11.26 4.76
CA MET A 55 6.50 -11.30 3.97
C MET A 55 7.69 -10.94 4.85
N GLY A 56 8.74 -11.78 4.83
CA GLY A 56 9.98 -11.48 5.54
C GLY A 56 10.71 -10.28 4.95
N ALA A 57 11.26 -9.41 5.80
CA ALA A 57 12.05 -8.26 5.33
C ALA A 57 13.41 -8.74 4.80
N THR A 58 13.74 -8.37 3.57
CA THR A 58 15.05 -8.69 2.97
C THR A 58 15.98 -7.49 2.87
N ILE A 59 15.52 -6.29 3.24
CA ILE A 59 16.25 -5.02 3.12
C ILE A 59 16.47 -4.44 4.52
N GLY A 60 17.72 -4.17 4.86
CA GLY A 60 18.12 -3.58 6.14
C GLY A 60 18.22 -4.58 7.31
N PRO A 61 18.62 -4.11 8.51
CA PRO A 61 18.64 -4.92 9.72
C PRO A 61 17.24 -5.47 10.04
N ARG A 62 17.18 -6.74 10.45
CA ARG A 62 15.95 -7.42 10.83
C ARG A 62 15.80 -7.41 12.35
N PHE A 63 14.72 -6.85 12.84
CA PHE A 63 14.26 -7.05 14.21
C PHE A 63 13.57 -8.41 14.33
N PHE A 64 13.95 -9.21 15.32
CA PHE A 64 13.48 -10.58 15.54
C PHE A 64 13.63 -11.52 14.32
N GLY A 65 14.56 -11.22 13.40
CA GLY A 65 14.78 -12.04 12.21
C GLY A 65 13.68 -11.97 11.13
N HIS A 66 12.64 -11.15 11.30
CA HIS A 66 11.49 -11.06 10.38
C HIS A 66 11.09 -9.64 9.98
N PHE A 67 11.01 -8.72 10.95
CA PHE A 67 10.52 -7.36 10.73
C PHE A 67 11.68 -6.45 10.33
N GLY A 68 11.56 -5.76 9.20
CA GLY A 68 12.50 -4.73 8.78
C GLY A 68 11.84 -3.36 8.71
N TYR A 69 12.62 -2.33 8.36
CA TYR A 69 12.09 -0.97 8.22
C TYR A 69 10.92 -0.86 7.22
N ILE A 70 10.87 -1.76 6.23
CA ILE A 70 9.78 -1.80 5.26
C ILE A 70 8.42 -2.17 5.88
N HIS A 71 8.40 -2.94 6.98
CA HIS A 71 7.16 -3.27 7.69
C HIS A 71 6.54 -2.06 8.38
N ALA A 72 7.32 -1.00 8.64
CA ALA A 72 6.79 0.24 9.19
C ALA A 72 5.75 0.86 8.24
N PHE A 73 5.92 0.73 6.92
CA PHE A 73 4.93 1.18 5.93
C PHE A 73 3.63 0.39 6.02
N SER A 74 3.71 -0.92 6.28
CA SER A 74 2.55 -1.78 6.50
C SER A 74 1.79 -1.34 7.75
N LEU A 75 2.48 -1.16 8.88
CA LEU A 75 1.88 -0.71 10.13
C LEU A 75 1.25 0.69 9.99
N LEU A 76 1.96 1.62 9.34
CA LEU A 76 1.45 2.95 9.04
C LEU A 76 0.19 2.89 8.18
N THR A 77 0.16 1.98 7.19
CA THR A 77 -1.02 1.76 6.35
C THR A 77 -2.20 1.23 7.17
N LEU A 78 -1.99 0.25 8.05
CA LEU A 78 -3.03 -0.30 8.93
C LEU A 78 -3.65 0.76 9.86
N VAL A 79 -2.86 1.74 10.31
CA VAL A 79 -3.35 2.87 11.12
C VAL A 79 -4.01 3.94 10.23
N SER A 80 -3.44 4.22 9.06
CA SER A 80 -3.91 5.30 8.17
C SER A 80 -5.24 4.96 7.51
N VAL A 81 -5.51 3.70 7.18
CA VAL A 81 -6.78 3.26 6.56
C VAL A 81 -8.00 3.63 7.43
N PRO A 82 -8.11 3.24 8.71
CA PRO A 82 -9.24 3.61 9.54
C PRO A 82 -9.31 5.12 9.77
N ILE A 83 -8.17 5.81 9.93
CA ILE A 83 -8.13 7.28 10.04
C ILE A 83 -8.76 7.93 8.79
N ALA A 84 -8.34 7.52 7.59
CA ALA A 84 -8.86 8.04 6.34
C ALA A 84 -10.38 7.81 6.19
N TYR A 85 -10.85 6.63 6.61
CA TYR A 85 -12.27 6.27 6.58
C TYR A 85 -13.11 7.12 7.55
N PHE A 86 -12.71 7.20 8.82
CA PHE A 86 -13.44 7.98 9.82
C PHE A 86 -13.37 9.48 9.55
N ALA A 87 -12.24 9.99 9.05
CA ALA A 87 -12.10 11.38 8.62
C ALA A 87 -13.09 11.72 7.50
N ALA A 88 -13.27 10.82 6.51
CA ALA A 88 -14.27 11.00 5.47
C ALA A 88 -15.70 11.03 6.03
N ARG A 89 -16.01 10.12 6.96
CA ARG A 89 -17.36 10.03 7.57
C ARG A 89 -17.71 11.23 8.45
N SER A 90 -16.72 11.76 9.17
CA SER A 90 -16.88 12.93 10.05
C SER A 90 -16.79 14.28 9.32
N GLY A 91 -16.64 14.28 7.99
CA GLY A 91 -16.50 15.52 7.22
C GLY A 91 -15.15 16.23 7.39
N GLN A 92 -14.17 15.59 8.02
CA GLN A 92 -12.80 16.11 8.19
C GLN A 92 -12.00 15.96 6.88
N VAL A 93 -12.37 16.76 5.87
CA VAL A 93 -11.83 16.65 4.50
C VAL A 93 -10.32 16.83 4.44
N ALA A 94 -9.75 17.75 5.22
CA ALA A 94 -8.31 17.99 5.25
C ALA A 94 -7.55 16.75 5.77
N LEU A 95 -8.02 16.14 6.87
CA LEU A 95 -7.45 14.92 7.41
C LEU A 95 -7.58 13.76 6.42
N HIS A 96 -8.78 13.52 5.89
CA HIS A 96 -9.00 12.48 4.87
C HIS A 96 -8.05 12.65 3.68
N ARG A 97 -7.96 13.86 3.12
CA ARG A 97 -7.09 14.16 1.98
C ARG A 97 -5.62 13.87 2.30
N ASN A 98 -5.13 14.37 3.42
CA ASN A 98 -3.72 14.23 3.79
C ASN A 98 -3.38 12.75 4.06
N THR A 99 -4.25 12.01 4.74
CA THR A 99 -4.06 10.56 4.96
C THR A 99 -4.11 9.78 3.66
N MET A 100 -5.01 10.10 2.73
CA MET A 100 -5.08 9.46 1.40
C MET A 100 -3.82 9.72 0.56
N ILE A 101 -3.29 10.95 0.59
CA ILE A 101 -2.01 11.28 -0.07
C ILE A 101 -0.86 10.50 0.58
N GLY A 102 -0.82 10.41 1.91
CA GLY A 102 0.19 9.63 2.63
C GLY A 102 0.15 8.14 2.29
N LEU A 103 -1.05 7.55 2.24
CA LEU A 103 -1.26 6.17 1.79
C LEU A 103 -0.76 5.93 0.36
N TYR A 104 -1.01 6.88 -0.54
CA TYR A 104 -0.59 6.75 -1.94
C TYR A 104 0.92 6.96 -2.12
N VAL A 105 1.46 8.07 -1.62
CA VAL A 105 2.88 8.39 -1.78
C VAL A 105 3.76 7.46 -0.94
N GLY A 106 3.46 7.32 0.36
CA GLY A 106 4.24 6.48 1.26
C GLY A 106 3.99 4.99 1.01
N GLY A 107 2.71 4.58 1.06
CA GLY A 107 2.31 3.17 1.01
C GLY A 107 2.38 2.53 -0.38
N LEU A 108 2.38 3.29 -1.47
CA LEU A 108 2.51 2.75 -2.83
C LEU A 108 3.78 3.21 -3.54
N LEU A 109 4.03 4.52 -3.67
CA LEU A 109 5.18 4.99 -4.46
C LEU A 109 6.52 4.68 -3.78
N ILE A 110 6.67 5.11 -2.52
CA ILE A 110 7.90 4.91 -1.76
C ILE A 110 8.05 3.43 -1.39
N ALA A 111 7.01 2.79 -0.84
CA ALA A 111 7.08 1.35 -0.53
C ALA A 111 7.30 0.49 -1.78
N GLY A 112 6.64 0.84 -2.90
CA GLY A 112 6.76 0.13 -4.17
C GLY A 112 8.14 0.28 -4.80
N SER A 113 8.82 1.42 -4.65
CA SER A 113 10.18 1.60 -5.20
C SER A 113 11.18 0.61 -4.58
N PHE A 114 11.04 0.28 -3.29
CA PHE A 114 11.83 -0.78 -2.64
C PHE A 114 11.63 -2.15 -3.28
N ALA A 115 10.50 -2.41 -3.94
CA ALA A 115 10.27 -3.67 -4.63
C ALA A 115 11.09 -3.82 -5.92
N PHE A 116 11.59 -2.72 -6.50
CA PHE A 116 12.45 -2.71 -7.69
C PHE A 116 13.96 -2.63 -7.38
N MET A 117 14.35 -2.66 -6.10
CA MET A 117 15.76 -2.69 -5.72
C MET A 117 16.45 -4.01 -6.14
N PRO A 118 17.78 -3.99 -6.37
CA PRO A 118 18.55 -5.20 -6.69
C PRO A 118 18.34 -6.31 -5.65
N GLY A 119 18.23 -7.55 -6.12
CA GLY A 119 17.93 -8.71 -5.28
C GLY A 119 16.44 -8.91 -4.95
N ARG A 120 15.53 -8.11 -5.51
CA ARG A 120 14.07 -8.28 -5.41
C ARG A 120 13.49 -8.92 -6.68
N LEU A 121 12.39 -9.64 -6.54
CA LEU A 121 11.76 -10.37 -7.66
C LEU A 121 11.37 -9.45 -8.83
N LEU A 122 10.77 -8.28 -8.56
CA LEU A 122 10.37 -7.35 -9.64
C LEU A 122 11.57 -6.76 -10.38
N HIS A 123 12.69 -6.54 -9.69
CA HIS A 123 13.94 -6.12 -10.33
C HIS A 123 14.40 -7.18 -11.35
N GLY A 124 14.50 -8.44 -10.91
CA GLY A 124 14.89 -9.53 -11.81
C GLY A 124 13.93 -9.73 -12.99
N TRP A 125 12.63 -9.53 -12.79
CA TRP A 125 11.63 -9.70 -13.87
C TRP A 125 11.65 -8.57 -14.90
N LEU A 126 11.96 -7.33 -14.50
CA LEU A 126 11.75 -6.15 -15.35
C LEU A 126 13.05 -5.43 -15.75
N LEU A 127 14.08 -5.49 -14.91
CA LEU A 127 15.32 -4.73 -15.06
C LEU A 127 16.54 -5.63 -15.34
N GLY A 128 16.39 -6.95 -15.20
CA GLY A 128 17.49 -7.91 -15.32
C GLY A 128 18.16 -8.19 -13.97
N SER A 129 18.95 -9.27 -13.93
CA SER A 129 19.65 -9.76 -12.73
C SER A 129 21.10 -9.27 -12.66
#